data_AF-A0A0R2TJ35-F1
#
_entry.id   AF-A0A0R2TJ35-F1
#
_cell.length_a   1.000
_cell.length_b   1.000
_cell.length_c   1.000
_cell.angle_alpha   90.00
_cell.angle_beta   90.00
_cell.angle_gamma   90.00
#
_symmetry.space_group_name_H-M   'P 1'
#
loop_
_entity.id
_entity.type
_entity.pdbx_description
1 polymer ?
#
loop_
_entity_poly.entity_id
_entity_poly.type
_entity_poly.pdbx_seq_one_letter_code
_entity_poly.pdbx_strand_id
1 'polypeptide(L)'
;MIMVLLAAVLPLSAQTPLANQLFGRESAPFTGPALAIGSYARGCASGLEELPQTGPTWQAMRLSRNRNFGHPDLVAFLKGLSQTAHDFGWAGLYIGDMAQPRGGPMTSGHASHQIGLDADIWMLAPKSMTLSRDEREKISSVSVRSDNQRTVTDYWSPTHHAIMRAAALDERVDRIFVAAAVKVEMCKTATQADRLWMQKIRPWSGHNAHFHVRLKCPRGGASCQTQTPSVDMLSKGGDGCDDS
;
A
#
# COMPACT_ATOMS: atom_id res chain seq x y z
N MET A 1 62.27 16.03 34.74
CA MET A 1 61.80 15.90 33.35
C MET A 1 60.37 15.35 33.42
N ILE A 2 59.37 16.24 33.41
CA ILE A 2 57.94 15.86 33.54
C ILE A 2 57.36 15.83 32.13
N MET A 3 57.06 14.63 31.66
CA MET A 3 56.47 14.38 30.36
C MET A 3 54.95 14.43 30.52
N VAL A 4 54.34 15.53 30.09
CA VAL A 4 52.87 15.70 30.06
C VAL A 4 52.35 15.00 28.81
N LEU A 5 51.66 13.86 28.98
CA LEU A 5 50.88 13.26 27.91
C LEU A 5 49.60 14.07 27.70
N LEU A 6 49.50 14.78 26.57
CA LEU A 6 48.22 15.24 26.05
C LEU A 6 47.46 14.04 25.49
N ALA A 7 46.42 13.58 26.19
CA ALA A 7 45.44 12.68 25.61
C ALA A 7 44.59 13.45 24.59
N ALA A 8 44.74 13.13 23.31
CA ALA A 8 43.86 13.63 22.26
C ALA A 8 42.47 13.01 22.44
N VAL A 9 41.49 13.82 22.85
CA VAL A 9 40.08 13.44 22.88
C VAL A 9 39.58 13.48 21.43
N LEU A 10 39.50 12.33 20.77
CA LEU A 10 38.89 12.24 19.45
C LEU A 10 37.38 12.49 19.59
N PRO A 11 36.77 13.37 18.77
CA PRO A 11 35.33 13.58 18.80
C PRO A 11 34.65 12.27 18.40
N LEU A 12 33.74 11.80 19.25
CA LEU A 12 32.88 10.68 18.93
C LEU A 12 31.97 11.11 17.77
N SER A 13 32.25 10.64 16.55
CA SER A 13 31.40 10.90 15.39
C SER A 13 30.00 10.39 15.69
N ALA A 14 29.06 11.30 16.00
CA ALA A 14 27.66 10.94 16.16
C ALA A 14 27.19 10.36 14.82
N GLN A 15 26.87 9.07 14.79
CA GLN A 15 26.31 8.42 13.61
C GLN A 15 25.02 9.13 13.22
N THR A 16 24.94 9.64 11.99
CA THR A 16 23.71 10.22 11.47
C THR A 16 22.61 9.15 11.51
N PRO A 17 21.46 9.41 12.17
CA PRO A 17 20.40 8.44 12.28
C PRO A 17 19.88 8.04 10.89
N LEU A 18 19.50 6.77 10.74
CA LEU A 18 18.89 6.27 9.52
C LEU A 18 17.57 7.02 9.24
N ALA A 19 17.26 7.24 7.96
CA ALA A 19 16.03 7.93 7.56
C ALA A 19 14.78 7.27 8.16
N ASN A 20 14.71 5.93 8.23
CA ASN A 20 13.55 5.25 8.81
C ASN A 20 13.37 5.51 10.32
N GLN A 21 14.46 5.78 11.04
CA GLN A 21 14.39 6.19 12.45
C GLN A 21 13.91 7.63 12.59
N LEU A 22 14.28 8.51 11.65
CA LEU A 22 13.80 9.89 11.65
C LEU A 22 12.30 9.96 11.33
N PHE A 23 11.87 9.35 10.22
CA PHE A 23 10.46 9.34 9.83
C PHE A 23 9.58 8.57 10.81
N GLY A 24 10.06 7.43 11.34
CA GLY A 24 9.30 6.60 12.29
C GLY A 24 9.11 7.21 13.68
N ARG A 25 9.79 8.33 14.01
CA ARG A 25 9.58 9.07 15.26
C ARG A 25 8.48 10.12 15.16
N GLU A 26 8.08 10.49 13.95
CA GLU A 26 7.07 11.53 13.74
C GLU A 26 5.67 10.94 14.00
N SER A 27 4.94 11.55 14.93
CA SER A 27 3.60 11.08 15.33
C SER A 27 2.47 11.76 14.53
N ALA A 28 2.75 12.89 13.88
CA ALA A 28 1.76 13.70 13.20
C ALA A 28 2.24 14.18 11.82
N PRO A 29 1.29 14.41 10.87
CA PRO A 29 1.63 14.93 9.55
C PRO A 29 2.29 16.30 9.63
N PHE A 30 3.08 16.63 8.60
CA PHE A 30 3.55 17.99 8.43
C PHE A 30 2.38 18.89 8.01
N THR A 31 2.19 20.01 8.70
CA THR A 31 1.16 21.01 8.36
C THR A 31 1.57 21.77 7.10
N GLY A 32 0.85 21.55 6.01
CA GLY A 32 1.15 22.18 4.73
C GLY A 32 0.33 21.57 3.60
N PRO A 33 0.65 21.93 2.34
CA PRO A 33 -0.01 21.33 1.19
C PRO A 33 0.29 19.82 1.11
N ALA A 34 -0.69 19.08 0.60
CA ALA A 34 -0.55 17.66 0.29
C ALA A 34 0.42 17.47 -0.86
N LEU A 35 1.58 16.87 -0.60
CA LEU A 35 2.63 16.65 -1.59
C LEU A 35 3.21 15.25 -1.45
N ALA A 36 3.22 14.51 -2.57
CA ALA A 36 4.03 13.31 -2.74
C ALA A 36 5.41 13.72 -3.30
N ILE A 37 6.49 13.35 -2.59
CA ILE A 37 7.84 13.84 -2.89
C ILE A 37 8.77 12.64 -3.12
N GLY A 38 9.41 12.57 -4.30
CA GLY A 38 10.29 11.48 -4.70
C GLY A 38 9.54 10.30 -5.31
N SER A 39 10.08 9.10 -5.15
CA SER A 39 9.46 7.86 -5.65
C SER A 39 8.86 7.03 -4.51
N TYR A 40 8.00 6.08 -4.84
CA TYR A 40 7.24 5.27 -3.89
C TYR A 40 8.08 4.56 -2.80
N ALA A 41 9.35 4.24 -3.11
CA ALA A 41 10.30 3.57 -2.22
C ALA A 41 11.56 4.41 -1.92
N ARG A 42 11.56 5.69 -2.29
CA ARG A 42 12.63 6.64 -1.98
C ARG A 42 12.05 8.05 -2.02
N GLY A 43 11.31 8.38 -0.98
CA GLY A 43 10.55 9.63 -0.92
C GLY A 43 10.06 9.98 0.47
N CYS A 44 9.28 11.05 0.54
CA CYS A 44 8.55 11.48 1.73
C CYS A 44 7.24 12.15 1.30
N ALA A 45 6.47 12.64 2.27
CA ALA A 45 5.27 13.40 1.97
C ALA A 45 5.00 14.52 2.98
N SER A 46 4.24 15.51 2.53
CA SER A 46 3.73 16.63 3.31
C SER A 46 2.20 16.64 3.23
N GLY A 47 1.54 17.20 4.25
CA GLY A 47 0.09 17.42 4.24
C GLY A 47 -0.71 16.13 4.08
N LEU A 48 -0.22 15.00 4.60
CA LEU A 48 -0.97 13.75 4.58
C LEU A 48 -2.19 13.84 5.49
N GLU A 49 -3.28 13.25 5.05
CA GLU A 49 -4.49 13.07 5.83
C GLU A 49 -4.46 11.71 6.53
N GLU A 50 -4.92 11.69 7.79
CA GLU A 50 -5.23 10.44 8.47
C GLU A 50 -6.54 9.87 7.91
N LEU A 51 -6.52 8.62 7.43
CA LEU A 51 -7.74 7.86 7.22
C LEU A 51 -8.40 7.65 8.60
N PRO A 52 -9.65 8.12 8.82
CA PRO A 52 -10.32 7.88 10.09
C PRO A 52 -10.28 6.39 10.43
N GLN A 53 -9.92 6.08 11.68
CA GLN A 53 -9.68 4.69 12.09
C GLN A 53 -10.87 3.78 11.82
N THR A 54 -12.09 4.33 11.83
CA THR A 54 -13.32 3.66 11.44
C THR A 54 -14.17 4.58 10.59
N GLY A 55 -14.76 4.02 9.54
CA GLY A 55 -15.87 4.63 8.83
C GLY A 55 -17.00 3.63 8.62
N PRO A 56 -18.03 4.01 7.85
CA PRO A 56 -19.21 3.16 7.61
C PRO A 56 -18.87 1.80 7.01
N THR A 57 -17.88 1.76 6.12
CA THR A 57 -17.51 0.58 5.33
C THR A 57 -16.01 0.31 5.38
N TRP A 58 -15.27 0.85 6.35
CA TRP A 58 -13.85 0.51 6.52
C TRP A 58 -13.39 0.53 7.98
N GLN A 59 -12.31 -0.21 8.25
CA GLN A 59 -11.52 -0.07 9.46
C GLN A 59 -10.02 -0.10 9.14
N ALA A 60 -9.27 0.85 9.69
CA ALA A 60 -7.81 0.82 9.69
C ALA A 60 -7.32 -0.22 10.72
N MET A 61 -6.36 -1.03 10.31
CA MET A 61 -5.82 -2.17 11.05
C MET A 61 -4.41 -1.85 11.56
N ARG A 62 -3.95 -2.57 12.59
CA ARG A 62 -2.60 -2.36 13.18
C ARG A 62 -2.33 -0.90 13.54
N LEU A 63 -3.30 -0.25 14.18
CA LEU A 63 -3.26 1.17 14.59
C LEU A 63 -2.02 1.51 15.41
N SER A 64 -1.49 0.55 16.18
CA SER A 64 -0.24 0.68 16.92
C SER A 64 0.97 1.08 16.07
N ARG A 65 0.93 0.85 14.75
CA ARG A 65 2.01 1.19 13.82
C ARG A 65 2.03 2.66 13.41
N ASN A 66 0.94 3.40 13.60
CA ASN A 66 0.77 4.78 13.14
C ASN A 66 0.98 4.94 11.61
N ARG A 67 0.32 4.08 10.82
CA ARG A 67 0.49 3.98 9.36
C ARG A 67 -0.80 4.15 8.57
N ASN A 68 -1.78 4.89 9.08
CA ASN A 68 -3.05 5.16 8.40
C ASN A 68 -3.09 6.55 7.76
N PHE A 69 -1.97 7.03 7.21
CA PHE A 69 -1.84 8.35 6.59
C PHE A 69 -1.65 8.24 5.08
N GLY A 70 -2.22 9.17 4.33
CA GLY A 70 -2.14 9.16 2.87
C GLY A 70 -2.40 10.52 2.26
N HIS A 71 -2.06 10.65 0.97
CA HIS A 71 -2.48 11.80 0.19
C HIS A 71 -4.03 11.86 0.20
N PRO A 72 -4.66 13.05 0.16
CA PRO A 72 -6.12 13.15 0.13
C PRO A 72 -6.77 12.28 -0.95
N ASP A 73 -6.14 12.17 -2.12
CA ASP A 73 -6.60 11.28 -3.20
C ASP A 73 -6.64 9.81 -2.80
N LEU A 74 -5.65 9.34 -2.02
CA LEU A 74 -5.61 7.96 -1.50
C LEU A 74 -6.69 7.75 -0.45
N VAL A 75 -6.86 8.69 0.47
CA VAL A 75 -7.91 8.60 1.50
C VAL A 75 -9.30 8.57 0.85
N ALA A 76 -9.54 9.43 -0.14
CA ALA A 76 -10.79 9.45 -0.90
C ALA A 76 -11.00 8.16 -1.71
N PHE A 77 -9.94 7.64 -2.36
CA PHE A 77 -9.97 6.37 -3.07
C PHE A 77 -10.37 5.21 -2.16
N LEU A 78 -9.73 5.08 -0.99
CA LEU A 78 -9.99 3.98 -0.06
C LEU A 78 -11.42 4.03 0.50
N LYS A 79 -11.93 5.22 0.84
CA LYS A 79 -13.33 5.40 1.25
C LYS A 79 -14.28 4.92 0.15
N GLY A 80 -14.06 5.36 -1.09
CA GLY A 80 -14.88 4.95 -2.24
C GLY A 80 -14.82 3.45 -2.51
N LEU A 81 -13.62 2.87 -2.57
CA LEU A 81 -13.44 1.44 -2.79
C LEU A 81 -14.06 0.60 -1.67
N SER A 82 -14.04 1.10 -0.44
CA SER A 82 -14.66 0.43 0.71
C SER A 82 -16.18 0.38 0.62
N GLN A 83 -16.81 1.44 0.08
CA GLN A 83 -18.22 1.42 -0.27
C GLN A 83 -18.49 0.44 -1.41
N THR A 84 -17.68 0.43 -2.46
CA THR A 84 -17.83 -0.53 -3.57
C THR A 84 -17.73 -1.98 -3.10
N ALA A 85 -16.81 -2.28 -2.16
CA ALA A 85 -16.73 -3.60 -1.56
C ALA A 85 -18.01 -3.97 -0.79
N HIS A 86 -18.62 -2.99 -0.11
CA HIS A 86 -19.90 -3.17 0.54
C HIS A 86 -21.02 -3.49 -0.46
N ASP A 87 -21.07 -2.77 -1.58
CA ASP A 87 -22.04 -2.98 -2.64
C ASP A 87 -21.89 -4.37 -3.31
N PHE A 88 -20.69 -4.97 -3.26
CA PHE A 88 -20.43 -6.34 -3.69
C PHE A 88 -20.65 -7.41 -2.59
N GLY A 89 -21.22 -7.02 -1.45
CA GLY A 89 -21.67 -7.93 -0.39
C GLY A 89 -20.68 -8.14 0.76
N TRP A 90 -19.53 -7.44 0.79
CA TRP A 90 -18.71 -7.41 2.00
C TRP A 90 -19.30 -6.44 3.04
N ALA A 91 -18.88 -6.54 4.30
CA ALA A 91 -19.23 -5.50 5.27
C ALA A 91 -18.50 -4.17 4.99
N GLY A 92 -17.45 -4.21 4.18
CA GLY A 92 -16.52 -3.10 3.96
C GLY A 92 -15.11 -3.62 3.66
N LEU A 93 -14.08 -2.83 3.97
CA LEU A 93 -12.67 -3.20 3.85
C LEU A 93 -11.89 -3.04 5.16
N TYR A 94 -10.99 -3.98 5.40
CA TYR A 94 -9.91 -3.81 6.38
C TYR A 94 -8.67 -3.24 5.67
N ILE A 95 -8.27 -2.04 6.08
CA ILE A 95 -7.15 -1.29 5.50
C ILE A 95 -5.90 -1.54 6.34
N GLY A 96 -4.87 -2.09 5.73
CA GLY A 96 -3.57 -2.34 6.33
C GLY A 96 -2.68 -1.10 6.37
N ASP A 97 -1.39 -1.29 6.10
CA ASP A 97 -0.43 -0.18 6.10
C ASP A 97 -0.72 0.77 4.92
N MET A 98 -0.85 2.06 5.21
CA MET A 98 -0.71 3.19 4.28
C MET A 98 0.68 3.81 4.51
N ALA A 99 0.83 5.14 4.52
CA ALA A 99 2.08 5.79 4.90
C ALA A 99 2.14 6.12 6.40
N GLN A 100 3.36 6.36 6.90
CA GLN A 100 3.61 7.07 8.16
C GLN A 100 3.18 8.56 8.02
N PRO A 101 3.06 9.33 9.11
CA PRO A 101 2.49 10.69 9.05
C PRO A 101 3.21 11.65 8.09
N ARG A 102 4.53 11.50 7.92
CA ARG A 102 5.34 12.28 6.96
C ARG A 102 5.89 11.45 5.80
N GLY A 103 5.28 10.29 5.56
CA GLY A 103 5.80 9.31 4.60
C GLY A 103 7.15 8.73 5.03
N GLY A 104 8.06 8.58 4.08
CA GLY A 104 9.41 8.10 4.35
C GLY A 104 9.51 6.59 4.58
N PRO A 105 10.75 6.05 4.59
CA PRO A 105 10.99 4.64 4.83
C PRO A 105 10.49 4.22 6.21
N MET A 106 9.83 3.07 6.25
CA MET A 106 9.29 2.51 7.49
C MET A 106 10.36 1.81 8.31
N THR A 107 10.14 1.73 9.63
CA THR A 107 11.00 0.97 10.55
C THR A 107 10.92 -0.55 10.34
N SER A 108 9.89 -1.02 9.63
CA SER A 108 9.65 -2.44 9.35
C SER A 108 8.66 -2.61 8.20
N GLY A 109 8.66 -3.78 7.55
CA GLY A 109 7.68 -4.14 6.53
C GLY A 109 8.10 -3.70 5.13
N HIS A 110 7.30 -2.82 4.52
CA HIS A 110 7.35 -2.54 3.09
C HIS A 110 8.51 -1.62 2.71
N ALA A 111 9.07 -1.83 1.51
CA ALA A 111 10.04 -0.91 0.94
C ALA A 111 9.38 0.37 0.39
N SER A 112 8.11 0.30 -0.03
CA SER A 112 7.32 1.42 -0.56
C SER A 112 6.51 2.16 0.53
N HIS A 113 5.34 2.74 0.19
CA HIS A 113 4.48 3.54 1.09
C HIS A 113 5.10 4.85 1.58
N GLN A 114 6.16 5.32 0.93
CA GLN A 114 6.90 6.47 1.44
C GLN A 114 6.29 7.82 1.06
N ILE A 115 5.39 7.87 0.07
CA ILE A 115 4.89 9.13 -0.50
C ILE A 115 3.37 9.32 -0.36
N GLY A 116 2.70 8.49 0.46
CA GLY A 116 1.27 8.62 0.73
C GLY A 116 0.34 8.19 -0.42
N LEU A 117 0.83 7.41 -1.39
CA LEU A 117 0.07 6.96 -2.55
C LEU A 117 -0.10 5.44 -2.62
N ASP A 118 0.31 4.73 -1.56
CA ASP A 118 0.21 3.27 -1.47
C ASP A 118 -0.65 2.87 -0.27
N ALA A 119 -1.43 1.81 -0.41
CA ALA A 119 -2.17 1.20 0.68
C ALA A 119 -2.29 -0.31 0.48
N ASP A 120 -2.14 -1.06 1.56
CA ASP A 120 -2.46 -2.48 1.59
C ASP A 120 -3.91 -2.68 2.03
N ILE A 121 -4.62 -3.56 1.32
CA ILE A 121 -6.00 -3.93 1.64
C ILE A 121 -6.02 -5.43 1.90
N TRP A 122 -6.52 -5.83 3.06
CA TRP A 122 -6.51 -7.22 3.48
C TRP A 122 -7.38 -8.08 2.56
N MET A 123 -6.91 -9.29 2.26
CA MET A 123 -7.71 -10.32 1.58
C MET A 123 -8.73 -10.99 2.52
N LEU A 124 -8.73 -10.67 3.81
CA LEU A 124 -9.79 -11.11 4.71
C LEU A 124 -11.05 -10.29 4.46
N ALA A 125 -12.08 -10.94 3.91
CA ALA A 125 -13.42 -10.41 3.82
C ALA A 125 -13.95 -10.02 5.22
N PRO A 126 -14.22 -8.74 5.50
CA PRO A 126 -14.67 -8.33 6.82
C PRO A 126 -16.04 -8.89 7.19
N LYS A 127 -16.14 -9.46 8.39
CA LYS A 127 -17.41 -9.90 8.99
C LYS A 127 -18.08 -8.83 9.86
N SER A 128 -17.34 -7.78 10.23
CA SER A 128 -17.82 -6.70 11.08
C SER A 128 -17.04 -5.41 10.80
N MET A 129 -17.70 -4.25 10.89
CA MET A 129 -17.08 -2.92 10.88
C MET A 129 -16.98 -2.31 12.29
N THR A 130 -17.12 -3.13 13.33
CA THR A 130 -17.15 -2.70 14.74
C THR A 130 -16.04 -3.30 15.59
N LEU A 131 -14.96 -3.85 14.99
CA LEU A 131 -13.83 -4.34 15.76
C LEU A 131 -13.26 -3.26 16.70
N SER A 132 -13.03 -3.63 17.95
CA SER A 132 -12.26 -2.85 18.92
C SER A 132 -10.80 -2.70 18.48
N ARG A 133 -10.10 -1.74 19.07
CA ARG A 133 -8.67 -1.52 18.80
C ARG A 133 -7.86 -2.79 19.03
N ASP A 134 -8.08 -3.49 20.13
CA ASP A 134 -7.33 -4.71 20.48
C ASP A 134 -7.60 -5.87 19.51
N GLU A 135 -8.83 -6.02 19.02
CA GLU A 135 -9.16 -7.00 17.99
C GLU A 135 -8.40 -6.71 16.70
N ARG A 136 -8.32 -5.43 16.29
CA ARG A 136 -7.56 -5.02 15.08
C ARG A 136 -6.06 -5.24 15.19
N GLU A 137 -5.50 -5.35 16.39
CA GLU A 137 -4.10 -5.73 16.60
C GLU A 137 -3.88 -7.25 16.56
N LYS A 138 -4.89 -8.05 16.95
CA LYS A 138 -4.77 -9.51 17.11
C LYS A 138 -5.20 -10.30 15.88
N ILE A 139 -6.28 -9.88 15.21
CA ILE A 139 -6.78 -10.56 14.01
C ILE A 139 -5.72 -10.50 12.90
N SER A 140 -5.63 -11.52 12.06
CA SER A 140 -4.74 -11.51 10.89
C SER A 140 -5.55 -11.72 9.61
N SER A 141 -5.01 -11.24 8.50
CA SER A 141 -5.58 -11.54 7.18
C SER A 141 -5.35 -13.01 6.80
N VAL A 142 -5.97 -13.45 5.72
CA VAL A 142 -5.91 -14.83 5.21
C VAL A 142 -5.09 -14.90 3.93
N SER A 143 -4.35 -16.00 3.75
CA SER A 143 -3.62 -16.24 2.50
C SER A 143 -4.57 -16.75 1.42
N VAL A 144 -4.73 -15.99 0.34
CA VAL A 144 -5.48 -16.42 -0.87
C VAL A 144 -4.62 -17.23 -1.83
N ARG A 145 -3.33 -17.43 -1.53
CA ARG A 145 -2.38 -18.23 -2.32
C ARG A 145 -2.12 -19.56 -1.60
N SER A 146 -2.15 -20.66 -2.34
CA SER A 146 -1.80 -22.00 -1.84
C SER A 146 -0.30 -22.13 -1.54
N ASP A 147 0.09 -23.09 -0.69
CA ASP A 147 1.48 -23.26 -0.26
C ASP A 147 2.45 -23.52 -1.41
N ASN A 148 2.00 -24.27 -2.43
CA ASN A 148 2.78 -24.53 -3.66
C ASN A 148 2.92 -23.31 -4.60
N GLN A 149 2.27 -22.19 -4.25
CA GLN A 149 2.29 -20.89 -4.94
C GLN A 149 1.61 -20.83 -6.31
N ARG A 150 1.00 -21.93 -6.78
CA ARG A 150 0.47 -22.04 -8.14
C ARG A 150 -1.02 -21.78 -8.26
N THR A 151 -1.77 -21.88 -7.16
CA THR A 151 -3.23 -21.75 -7.16
C THR A 151 -3.71 -20.83 -6.05
N VAL A 152 -4.96 -20.39 -6.16
CA VAL A 152 -5.64 -19.74 -5.06
C VAL A 152 -6.20 -20.77 -4.07
N THR A 153 -6.48 -20.33 -2.84
CA THR A 153 -7.17 -21.12 -1.80
C THR A 153 -8.67 -20.82 -1.80
N ASP A 154 -9.43 -21.52 -0.96
CA ASP A 154 -10.87 -21.27 -0.75
C ASP A 154 -11.17 -19.90 -0.12
N TYR A 155 -10.14 -19.15 0.31
CA TYR A 155 -10.31 -17.76 0.73
C TYR A 155 -10.50 -16.80 -0.45
N TRP A 156 -10.02 -17.16 -1.65
CA TRP A 156 -10.28 -16.37 -2.85
C TRP A 156 -11.74 -16.50 -3.27
N SER A 157 -12.34 -15.40 -3.73
CA SER A 157 -13.75 -15.39 -4.14
C SER A 157 -13.99 -14.46 -5.32
N PRO A 158 -15.13 -14.61 -6.03
CA PRO A 158 -15.54 -13.67 -7.07
C PRO A 158 -15.63 -12.22 -6.58
N THR A 159 -15.97 -11.99 -5.30
CA THR A 159 -16.00 -10.65 -4.73
C THR A 159 -14.61 -10.01 -4.66
N HIS A 160 -13.56 -10.79 -4.37
CA HIS A 160 -12.18 -10.27 -4.45
C HIS A 160 -11.86 -9.78 -5.86
N HIS A 161 -12.20 -10.59 -6.87
CA HIS A 161 -12.03 -10.22 -8.27
C HIS A 161 -12.77 -8.90 -8.56
N ALA A 162 -14.05 -8.81 -8.19
CA ALA A 162 -14.88 -7.63 -8.44
C ALA A 162 -14.32 -6.36 -7.79
N ILE A 163 -13.86 -6.45 -6.54
CA ILE A 163 -13.23 -5.33 -5.82
C ILE A 163 -11.94 -4.89 -6.52
N MET A 164 -11.06 -5.82 -6.91
CA MET A 164 -9.80 -5.48 -7.60
C MET A 164 -10.05 -4.91 -9.00
N ARG A 165 -11.07 -5.41 -9.70
CA ARG A 165 -11.51 -4.83 -10.98
C ARG A 165 -12.00 -3.40 -10.78
N ALA A 166 -12.84 -3.15 -9.78
CA ALA A 166 -13.30 -1.79 -9.47
C ALA A 166 -12.14 -0.85 -9.10
N ALA A 167 -11.19 -1.31 -8.30
CA ALA A 167 -9.97 -0.57 -7.99
C ALA A 167 -9.16 -0.28 -9.25
N ALA A 168 -8.93 -1.27 -10.12
CA ALA A 168 -8.15 -1.09 -11.34
C ALA A 168 -8.83 -0.18 -12.38
N LEU A 169 -10.16 -0.11 -12.38
CA LEU A 169 -10.92 0.81 -13.23
C LEU A 169 -10.83 2.27 -12.77
N ASP A 170 -10.47 2.53 -11.52
CA ASP A 170 -10.24 3.90 -11.04
C ASP A 170 -9.05 4.54 -11.77
N GLU A 171 -9.25 5.75 -12.31
CA GLU A 171 -8.25 6.45 -13.11
C GLU A 171 -7.00 6.83 -12.30
N ARG A 172 -7.15 6.98 -10.98
CA ARG A 172 -6.06 7.31 -10.05
C ARG A 172 -5.14 6.14 -9.84
N VAL A 173 -5.61 4.89 -9.99
CA VAL A 173 -4.78 3.70 -9.78
C VAL A 173 -3.78 3.51 -10.91
N ASP A 174 -2.53 3.34 -10.52
CA ASP A 174 -1.41 2.99 -11.40
C ASP A 174 -1.22 1.47 -11.45
N ARG A 175 -1.12 0.82 -10.27
CA ARG A 175 -0.88 -0.62 -10.13
C ARG A 175 -1.61 -1.20 -8.93
N ILE A 176 -1.91 -2.48 -9.03
CA ILE A 176 -2.36 -3.31 -7.92
C ILE A 176 -1.45 -4.53 -7.86
N PHE A 177 -0.66 -4.67 -6.80
CA PHE A 177 0.20 -5.84 -6.63
C PHE A 177 -0.53 -6.95 -5.87
N VAL A 178 -0.44 -8.16 -6.41
CA VAL A 178 -1.09 -9.37 -5.91
C VAL A 178 -0.14 -10.57 -5.99
N ALA A 179 -0.43 -11.66 -5.28
CA ALA A 179 0.26 -12.92 -5.51
C ALA A 179 0.08 -13.41 -6.96
N ALA A 180 1.09 -14.07 -7.52
CA ALA A 180 1.05 -14.58 -8.90
C ALA A 180 -0.19 -15.46 -9.17
N ALA A 181 -0.52 -16.36 -8.23
CA ALA A 181 -1.70 -17.21 -8.32
C ALA A 181 -3.02 -16.43 -8.48
N VAL A 182 -3.14 -15.24 -7.87
CA VAL A 182 -4.33 -14.38 -8.02
C VAL A 182 -4.42 -13.85 -9.44
N LYS A 183 -3.31 -13.35 -10.02
CA LYS A 183 -3.29 -12.88 -11.41
C LYS A 183 -3.63 -14.00 -12.38
N VAL A 184 -3.04 -15.19 -12.20
CA VAL A 184 -3.36 -16.39 -12.99
C VAL A 184 -4.85 -16.74 -12.88
N GLU A 185 -5.42 -16.72 -11.67
CA GLU A 185 -6.84 -16.99 -11.47
C GLU A 185 -7.74 -15.99 -12.20
N MET A 186 -7.41 -14.69 -12.13
CA MET A 186 -8.15 -13.65 -12.86
C MET A 186 -8.04 -13.82 -14.38
N CYS A 187 -6.87 -14.23 -14.89
CA CYS A 187 -6.64 -14.44 -16.31
C CYS A 187 -7.50 -15.56 -16.92
N LYS A 188 -7.92 -16.57 -16.14
CA LYS A 188 -8.79 -17.67 -16.63
C LYS A 188 -10.10 -17.21 -17.25
N THR A 189 -10.58 -16.02 -16.88
CA THR A 189 -11.86 -15.46 -17.35
C THR A 189 -11.70 -14.08 -18.02
N ALA A 190 -10.46 -13.62 -18.22
CA ALA A 190 -10.19 -12.33 -18.82
C ALA A 190 -10.59 -12.32 -20.30
N THR A 191 -11.20 -11.23 -20.73
CA THR A 191 -11.57 -11.01 -22.12
C THR A 191 -10.81 -9.83 -22.72
N GLN A 192 -10.87 -9.66 -24.04
CA GLN A 192 -10.28 -8.50 -24.72
C GLN A 192 -10.78 -7.16 -24.16
N ALA A 193 -12.01 -7.11 -23.65
CA ALA A 193 -12.59 -5.90 -23.04
C ALA A 193 -11.93 -5.56 -21.68
N ASP A 194 -11.30 -6.53 -21.02
CA ASP A 194 -10.68 -6.36 -19.71
C ASP A 194 -9.23 -5.85 -19.79
N ARG A 195 -8.67 -5.83 -21.00
CA ARG A 195 -7.26 -5.57 -21.26
C ARG A 195 -6.70 -4.39 -20.48
N LEU A 196 -7.34 -3.23 -20.57
CA LEU A 196 -6.83 -1.98 -20.01
C LEU A 196 -6.71 -1.99 -18.48
N TRP A 197 -7.67 -2.59 -17.78
CA TRP A 197 -7.61 -2.65 -16.31
C TRP A 197 -6.77 -3.83 -15.83
N MET A 198 -6.75 -4.95 -16.57
CA MET A 198 -5.94 -6.12 -16.24
C MET A 198 -4.43 -5.84 -16.28
N GLN A 199 -3.96 -4.94 -17.13
CA GLN A 199 -2.57 -4.45 -17.13
C GLN A 199 -2.13 -3.92 -15.76
N LYS A 200 -3.05 -3.33 -14.99
CA LYS A 200 -2.74 -2.76 -13.66
C LYS A 200 -2.58 -3.83 -12.59
N ILE A 201 -3.13 -5.04 -12.77
CA ILE A 201 -2.95 -6.15 -11.84
C ILE A 201 -1.58 -6.79 -12.09
N ARG A 202 -0.66 -6.63 -11.13
CA ARG A 202 0.74 -7.02 -11.25
C ARG A 202 1.11 -8.11 -10.24
N PRO A 203 1.64 -9.26 -10.67
CA PRO A 203 2.13 -10.26 -9.74
C PRO A 203 3.39 -9.75 -9.02
N TRP A 204 3.44 -9.89 -7.70
CA TRP A 204 4.61 -9.57 -6.88
C TRP A 204 4.70 -10.47 -5.64
N SER A 205 5.92 -10.79 -5.20
CA SER A 205 6.15 -11.66 -4.03
C SER A 205 5.59 -11.04 -2.75
N GLY A 206 5.12 -11.88 -1.81
CA GLY A 206 4.62 -11.47 -0.49
C GLY A 206 3.17 -10.98 -0.42
N HIS A 207 2.50 -10.78 -1.56
CA HIS A 207 1.12 -10.25 -1.63
C HIS A 207 0.06 -11.35 -1.56
N ASN A 208 0.24 -12.31 -0.64
CA ASN A 208 -0.67 -13.45 -0.49
C ASN A 208 -1.82 -13.18 0.48
N ALA A 209 -1.69 -12.23 1.40
CA ALA A 209 -2.72 -11.91 2.40
C ALA A 209 -3.27 -10.48 2.31
N HIS A 210 -2.77 -9.69 1.37
CA HIS A 210 -3.28 -8.37 1.03
C HIS A 210 -3.05 -8.15 -0.47
N PHE A 211 -3.82 -7.26 -1.08
CA PHE A 211 -3.43 -6.63 -2.33
C PHE A 211 -2.97 -5.21 -2.03
N HIS A 212 -1.93 -4.78 -2.74
CA HIS A 212 -1.34 -3.46 -2.56
C HIS A 212 -1.79 -2.56 -3.69
N VAL A 213 -2.50 -1.49 -3.38
CA VAL A 213 -2.87 -0.48 -4.39
C VAL A 213 -1.86 0.64 -4.37
N ARG A 214 -1.43 1.04 -5.58
CA ARG A 214 -0.62 2.21 -5.85
C ARG A 214 -1.40 3.19 -6.72
N LEU A 215 -1.51 4.43 -6.26
CA LEU A 215 -2.01 5.53 -7.08
C LEU A 215 -0.90 6.15 -7.91
N LYS A 216 -1.28 6.79 -9.02
CA LYS A 216 -0.41 7.64 -9.83
C LYS A 216 0.00 8.87 -9.04
N CYS A 217 1.08 9.52 -9.47
CA CYS A 217 1.40 10.87 -9.01
C CYS A 217 0.22 11.83 -9.25
N PRO A 218 -0.19 12.63 -8.26
CA PRO A 218 -1.24 13.63 -8.42
C PRO A 218 -0.94 14.61 -9.57
N ARG A 219 -1.99 15.05 -10.28
CA ARG A 219 -1.83 15.99 -11.40
C ARG A 219 -1.17 17.28 -10.90
N GLY A 220 -0.15 17.76 -11.64
CA GLY A 220 0.60 18.96 -11.27
C GLY A 220 1.65 18.77 -10.15
N GLY A 221 1.81 17.55 -9.62
CA GLY A 221 2.81 17.26 -8.59
C GLY A 221 4.23 17.14 -9.15
N ALA A 222 4.92 18.26 -9.36
CA ALA A 222 6.29 18.29 -9.91
C ALA A 222 7.33 17.56 -9.05
N SER A 223 7.06 17.39 -7.75
CA SER A 223 7.94 16.68 -6.82
C SER A 223 7.72 15.16 -6.80
N CYS A 224 6.67 14.65 -7.44
CA CYS A 224 6.35 13.22 -7.46
C CYS A 224 6.95 12.55 -8.70
N GLN A 225 7.64 11.43 -8.51
CA GLN A 225 8.27 10.68 -9.58
C GLN A 225 7.39 9.50 -10.01
N THR A 226 6.83 9.60 -11.22
CA THR A 226 6.03 8.53 -11.82
C THR A 226 6.86 7.25 -11.98
N GLN A 227 6.27 6.11 -11.63
CA GLN A 227 6.93 4.82 -11.77
C GLN A 227 7.06 4.44 -13.25
N THR A 228 8.27 4.06 -13.65
CA THR A 228 8.59 3.56 -14.99
C THR A 228 9.15 2.13 -14.92
N PRO A 229 9.01 1.32 -16.00
CA PRO A 229 8.15 1.55 -17.18
C PRO A 229 6.65 1.63 -16.79
N SER A 230 5.74 2.07 -17.68
CA SER A 230 4.29 2.08 -17.44
C SER A 230 3.71 0.65 -17.51
N VAL A 231 2.46 0.45 -17.07
CA VAL A 231 1.79 -0.86 -17.18
C VAL A 231 1.59 -1.31 -18.62
N ASP A 232 1.30 -0.38 -19.53
CA ASP A 232 1.18 -0.66 -20.96
C ASP A 232 2.50 -1.15 -21.58
N MET A 233 3.62 -0.49 -21.23
CA MET A 233 4.95 -0.91 -21.66
C MET A 233 5.34 -2.28 -21.07
N LEU A 234 4.99 -2.54 -19.80
CA LEU A 234 5.24 -3.83 -19.15
C LEU A 234 4.44 -4.96 -19.82
N SER A 235 3.22 -4.69 -20.24
CA SER A 235 2.32 -5.66 -20.86
C SER A 235 2.41 -5.69 -22.39
N LYS A 236 3.31 -4.91 -23.01
CA LYS A 236 3.43 -4.77 -24.48
C LYS A 236 2.07 -4.50 -25.16
N GLY A 237 1.21 -3.72 -24.51
CA GLY A 237 -0.15 -3.44 -24.99
C GLY A 237 -1.18 -4.57 -24.79
N GLY A 238 -0.79 -5.72 -24.21
CA GLY A 238 -1.65 -6.83 -23.79
C GLY A 238 -2.28 -6.63 -22.41
N ASP A 239 -2.81 -7.66 -21.79
CA ASP A 239 -3.46 -7.64 -20.46
C ASP A 239 -2.57 -8.21 -19.34
N GLY A 240 -1.38 -8.72 -19.71
CA GLY A 240 -0.46 -9.43 -18.83
C GLY A 240 -0.93 -10.83 -18.43
N CYS A 241 -1.72 -11.49 -19.29
CA CYS A 241 -2.14 -12.90 -19.21
C CYS A 241 -1.52 -13.77 -20.32
N ASP A 242 -0.51 -13.25 -21.03
CA ASP A 242 0.08 -13.80 -22.25
C ASP A 242 1.04 -14.98 -22.02
N ASP A 243 1.60 -15.11 -20.81
CA ASP A 243 2.51 -16.20 -20.41
C ASP A 243 1.99 -17.03 -19.19
N SER A 244 0.69 -16.89 -18.84
CA SER A 244 0.09 -17.50 -17.64
C SER A 244 -0.52 -18.89 -17.86
#